data_AF-A0A831LDI0-F1
#
_entry.id   AF-A0A831LDI0-F1
#
_cell.length_a   1.000
_cell.length_b   1.000
_cell.length_c   1.000
_cell.angle_alpha   90.00
_cell.angle_beta   90.00
_cell.angle_gamma   90.00
#
_symmetry.space_group_name_H-M   'P 1'
#
loop_
_entity.id
_entity.type
_entity.pdbx_description
1 polymer ?
#
loop_
_entity_poly.entity_id
_entity_poly.type
_entity_poly.pdbx_seq_one_letter_code
_entity_poly.pdbx_strand_id
1 'polypeptide(L)'
;MAPQKPQQDSSESQILQSIFPNISLVEKEKIAENGEFNLSVERYKNITNHISNFEYVSFADENIFKVVSGGTPDTKNENYWNGDINWATLVDLPTSELVSLINSTERKISENGLKHSSAKLLPPNSVIVSTRATIGRIAVNKVECCTNQGFKNIIIKDSNKVNS
;
A
#
# COMPACT_ATOMS: atom_id res chain seq x y z
N MET A 1 -36.69 16.49 -32.60
CA MET A 1 -36.79 17.17 -31.30
C MET A 1 -35.50 16.87 -30.53
N ALA A 2 -34.60 17.85 -30.42
CA ALA A 2 -33.37 17.71 -29.63
C ALA A 2 -33.68 18.01 -28.15
N PRO A 3 -33.06 17.28 -27.19
CA PRO A 3 -33.26 17.54 -25.77
C PRO A 3 -32.66 18.91 -25.41
N GLN A 4 -33.42 19.72 -24.67
CA GLN A 4 -32.95 20.99 -24.12
C GLN A 4 -31.86 20.71 -23.05
N LYS A 5 -30.72 21.42 -23.14
CA LYS A 5 -29.71 21.43 -22.07
C LYS A 5 -30.36 21.97 -20.77
N PRO A 6 -30.05 21.39 -19.60
CA PRO A 6 -30.49 21.96 -18.33
C PRO A 6 -29.84 23.34 -18.14
N GLN A 7 -30.65 24.36 -17.86
CA GLN A 7 -30.14 25.65 -17.38
C GLN A 7 -29.57 25.44 -15.97
N GLN A 8 -28.25 25.55 -15.84
CA GLN A 8 -27.58 25.53 -14.54
C GLN A 8 -27.84 26.86 -13.82
N ASP A 9 -28.43 26.76 -12.64
CA ASP A 9 -28.93 27.88 -11.84
C ASP A 9 -27.77 28.78 -11.38
N SER A 10 -27.82 30.06 -11.74
CA SER A 10 -26.78 31.08 -11.50
C SER A 10 -26.57 31.42 -10.02
N SER A 11 -27.43 30.88 -9.15
CA SER A 11 -27.47 31.06 -7.70
C SER A 11 -26.40 30.25 -6.97
N GLU A 12 -26.10 29.01 -7.38
CA GLU A 12 -25.10 28.17 -6.70
C GLU A 12 -23.67 28.68 -6.90
N SER A 13 -23.36 29.18 -8.10
CA SER A 13 -22.03 29.71 -8.43
C SER A 13 -21.69 30.96 -7.62
N GLN A 14 -22.68 31.80 -7.34
CA GLN A 14 -22.52 33.01 -6.52
C GLN A 14 -22.28 32.68 -5.04
N ILE A 15 -22.97 31.66 -4.52
CA ILE A 15 -22.79 31.19 -3.13
C ILE A 15 -21.37 30.64 -2.94
N LEU A 16 -20.87 29.80 -3.84
CA LEU A 16 -19.54 29.23 -3.75
C LEU A 16 -18.42 30.28 -3.83
N GLN A 17 -18.57 31.31 -4.66
CA GLN A 17 -17.61 32.41 -4.73
C GLN A 17 -17.58 33.28 -3.46
N SER A 18 -18.71 33.44 -2.77
CA SER A 18 -18.76 34.16 -1.50
C SER A 18 -18.05 33.44 -0.36
N ILE A 19 -18.07 32.10 -0.39
CA ILE A 19 -17.45 31.25 0.64
C ILE A 19 -15.96 31.02 0.33
N PHE A 20 -15.61 30.95 -0.95
CA PHE A 20 -14.24 30.75 -1.42
C PHE A 20 -13.90 31.75 -2.54
N PRO A 21 -13.35 32.92 -2.20
CA PRO A 21 -13.15 34.03 -3.15
C PRO A 21 -12.16 33.72 -4.30
N ASN A 22 -11.38 32.64 -4.18
CA ASN A 22 -10.40 32.21 -5.17
C ASN A 22 -10.83 30.95 -5.96
N ILE A 23 -12.10 30.54 -5.87
CA ILE A 23 -12.62 29.38 -6.63
C ILE A 23 -13.48 29.88 -7.79
N SER A 24 -13.12 29.46 -9.01
CA SER A 24 -13.94 29.64 -10.21
C SER A 24 -14.38 28.29 -10.76
N LEU A 25 -15.67 28.18 -11.09
CA LEU A 25 -16.21 27.03 -11.81
C LEU A 25 -15.90 27.21 -13.30
N VAL A 26 -15.29 26.18 -13.90
CA VAL A 26 -14.96 26.17 -15.33
C VAL A 26 -15.53 24.90 -15.96
N GLU A 27 -16.16 25.05 -17.13
CA GLU A 27 -16.69 23.92 -17.90
C GLU A 27 -15.54 23.00 -18.36
N LYS A 28 -15.77 21.68 -18.32
CA LYS A 28 -14.75 20.67 -18.64
C LYS A 28 -14.12 20.86 -20.03
N GLU A 29 -14.91 21.30 -20.99
CA GLU A 29 -14.50 21.57 -22.37
C GLU A 29 -13.48 22.73 -22.45
N LYS A 30 -13.65 23.78 -21.65
CA LYS A 30 -12.71 24.91 -21.58
C LYS A 30 -11.36 24.56 -20.98
N ILE A 31 -11.36 23.65 -20.00
CA ILE A 31 -10.12 23.16 -19.43
C ILE A 31 -9.42 22.26 -20.48
N ALA A 32 -10.19 21.43 -21.24
CA ALA A 32 -9.73 20.49 -22.28
C ALA A 32 -8.83 21.16 -23.33
N GLU A 33 -9.22 22.37 -23.74
CA GLU A 33 -8.59 23.13 -24.82
C GLU A 33 -7.27 23.81 -24.42
N ASN A 34 -7.13 24.21 -23.15
CA ASN A 34 -5.96 24.97 -22.70
C ASN A 34 -4.77 24.09 -22.31
N GLY A 35 -4.92 22.75 -22.27
CA GLY A 35 -3.85 21.82 -21.91
C GLY A 35 -3.36 21.92 -20.45
N GLU A 36 -3.97 22.78 -19.63
CA GLU A 36 -3.63 23.02 -18.22
C GLU A 36 -4.23 21.99 -17.25
N PHE A 37 -4.33 20.72 -17.64
CA PHE A 37 -4.55 19.66 -16.66
C PHE A 37 -3.23 18.97 -16.40
N ASN A 38 -2.73 19.15 -15.19
CA ASN A 38 -1.88 18.13 -14.61
C ASN A 38 -2.79 17.07 -14.00
N LEU A 39 -3.09 16.00 -14.74
CA LEU A 39 -3.56 14.77 -14.11
C LEU A 39 -2.42 14.31 -13.21
N SER A 40 -2.69 14.25 -11.90
CA SER A 40 -1.69 14.04 -10.83
C SER A 40 -0.72 12.87 -11.04
N VAL A 41 -1.05 11.94 -11.94
CA VAL A 41 -0.20 10.81 -12.35
C VAL A 41 1.09 11.25 -13.08
N GLU A 42 1.07 12.30 -13.88
CA GLU A 42 2.27 12.73 -14.64
C GLU A 42 3.33 13.42 -13.77
N ARG A 43 2.94 14.01 -12.62
CA ARG A 43 3.89 14.52 -11.61
C ARG A 43 4.74 13.42 -10.96
N TYR A 44 4.28 12.18 -10.93
CA TYR A 44 5.04 11.04 -10.39
C TYR A 44 5.91 10.35 -11.43
N LYS A 45 5.82 10.72 -12.72
CA LYS A 45 6.82 10.34 -13.72
C LYS A 45 8.06 11.22 -13.57
N ASN A 46 8.72 11.14 -12.42
CA ASN A 46 10.15 11.32 -12.44
C ASN A 46 10.71 10.10 -13.17
N ILE A 47 10.79 10.20 -14.50
CA ILE A 47 11.65 9.33 -15.30
C ILE A 47 13.07 9.82 -15.02
N THR A 48 13.53 9.58 -13.80
CA THR A 48 14.96 9.42 -13.59
C THR A 48 15.28 8.19 -14.42
N ASN A 49 15.92 8.36 -15.57
CA ASN A 49 16.56 7.26 -16.28
C ASN A 49 17.64 6.72 -15.34
N HIS A 50 17.25 5.89 -14.39
CA HIS A 50 18.15 5.06 -13.65
C HIS A 50 18.65 4.04 -14.66
N ILE A 51 19.80 4.34 -15.26
CA ILE A 51 20.60 3.36 -15.98
C ILE A 51 21.18 2.45 -14.88
N SER A 52 20.31 1.59 -14.38
CA SER A 52 20.66 0.47 -13.55
C SER A 52 21.33 -0.55 -14.48
N ASN A 53 22.53 -1.00 -14.11
CA ASN A 53 23.15 -2.16 -14.76
C ASN A 53 22.42 -3.48 -14.39
N PHE A 54 21.45 -3.41 -13.48
CA PHE A 54 20.62 -4.55 -13.09
C PHE A 54 19.40 -4.66 -13.99
N GLU A 55 19.14 -5.88 -14.42
CA GLU A 55 17.91 -6.27 -15.10
C GLU A 55 16.70 -6.08 -14.17
N TYR A 56 15.67 -5.41 -14.67
CA TYR A 56 14.42 -5.27 -13.94
C TYR A 56 13.61 -6.56 -14.04
N VAL A 57 13.20 -7.08 -12.89
CA VAL A 57 12.34 -8.26 -12.79
C VAL A 57 10.96 -7.87 -12.27
N SER A 58 9.92 -8.51 -12.82
CA SER A 58 8.55 -8.27 -12.37
C SER A 58 8.28 -8.98 -11.04
N PHE A 59 7.59 -8.33 -10.11
CA PHE A 59 7.06 -8.99 -8.91
C PHE A 59 6.02 -10.08 -9.21
N ALA A 60 5.49 -10.12 -10.44
CA ALA A 60 4.60 -11.18 -10.91
C ALA A 60 5.37 -12.42 -11.39
N ASP A 61 6.70 -12.39 -11.49
CA ASP A 61 7.48 -13.58 -11.80
C ASP A 61 7.48 -14.52 -10.60
N GLU A 62 6.62 -15.52 -10.66
CA GLU A 62 6.47 -16.52 -9.62
C GLU A 62 7.71 -17.42 -9.43
N ASN A 63 8.67 -17.42 -10.36
CA ASN A 63 9.91 -18.16 -10.17
C ASN A 63 10.85 -17.44 -9.19
N ILE A 64 10.75 -16.11 -9.13
CA ILE A 64 11.63 -15.26 -8.32
C ILE A 64 10.94 -14.84 -7.03
N PHE A 65 9.65 -14.50 -7.09
CA PHE A 65 8.90 -13.97 -5.96
C PHE A 65 7.62 -14.73 -5.69
N LYS A 66 7.13 -14.63 -4.45
CA LYS A 66 5.75 -14.97 -4.09
C LYS A 66 5.18 -13.83 -3.27
N VAL A 67 4.17 -13.17 -3.82
CA VAL A 67 3.47 -12.09 -3.12
C VAL A 67 2.26 -12.66 -2.39
N VAL A 68 2.19 -12.45 -1.07
CA VAL A 68 1.07 -12.88 -0.24
C VAL A 68 0.50 -11.73 0.57
N SER A 69 -0.79 -11.79 0.87
CA SER A 69 -1.40 -10.90 1.86
C SER A 69 -1.33 -11.53 3.25
N GLY A 70 -1.41 -10.69 4.28
CA GLY A 70 -1.60 -11.16 5.65
C GLY A 70 -3.06 -11.39 6.02
N GLY A 71 -3.30 -11.65 7.31
CA GLY A 71 -4.61 -11.88 7.88
C GLY A 71 -4.65 -11.56 9.37
N THR A 72 -5.85 -11.30 9.87
CA THR A 72 -6.10 -11.05 11.30
C THR A 72 -6.95 -12.21 11.81
N PRO A 73 -6.48 -13.00 12.79
CA PRO A 73 -7.33 -13.96 13.49
C PRO A 73 -8.50 -13.25 14.16
N ASP A 74 -9.57 -13.98 14.46
CA ASP A 74 -10.69 -13.40 15.20
C ASP A 74 -10.21 -12.81 16.53
N THR A 75 -10.37 -11.50 16.68
CA THR A 75 -9.92 -10.75 17.87
C THR A 75 -10.71 -11.11 19.11
N LYS A 76 -11.89 -11.73 18.96
CA LYS A 76 -12.74 -12.15 20.08
C LYS A 76 -12.39 -13.54 20.61
N ASN A 77 -11.62 -14.32 19.86
CA ASN A 77 -11.22 -15.66 20.27
C ASN A 77 -9.82 -15.62 20.89
N GLU A 78 -9.75 -15.59 22.22
CA GLU A 78 -8.49 -15.49 22.97
C GLU A 78 -7.52 -16.65 22.66
N ASN A 79 -8.02 -17.84 22.29
CA ASN A 79 -7.19 -18.99 21.93
C ASN A 79 -6.35 -18.78 20.66
N TYR A 80 -6.62 -17.74 19.89
CA TYR A 80 -5.86 -17.38 18.68
C TYR A 80 -4.68 -16.46 18.95
N TRP A 81 -4.56 -15.92 20.17
CA TRP A 81 -3.58 -14.90 20.55
C TRP A 81 -2.61 -15.44 21.59
N ASN A 82 -1.57 -14.64 21.90
CA ASN A 82 -0.59 -14.92 22.95
C ASN A 82 0.16 -16.26 22.81
N GLY A 83 0.32 -16.74 21.58
CA GLY A 83 1.22 -17.86 21.27
C GLY A 83 2.63 -17.38 20.95
N ASP A 84 3.38 -18.21 20.22
CA ASP A 84 4.80 -17.95 19.93
C ASP A 84 5.06 -17.35 18.54
N ILE A 85 4.05 -17.29 17.66
CA ILE A 85 4.22 -16.84 16.27
C ILE A 85 4.13 -15.32 16.22
N ASN A 86 5.21 -14.67 15.77
CA ASN A 86 5.25 -13.22 15.58
C ASN A 86 4.17 -12.76 14.59
N TRP A 87 3.38 -11.74 14.96
CA TRP A 87 2.32 -11.16 14.14
C TRP A 87 2.52 -9.66 14.00
N ALA A 88 3.13 -9.25 12.90
CA ALA A 88 3.55 -7.88 12.65
C ALA A 88 2.38 -6.97 12.21
N THR A 89 2.41 -5.77 12.75
CA THR A 89 1.50 -4.66 12.50
C THR A 89 2.29 -3.38 12.19
N LEU A 90 1.61 -2.25 12.03
CA LEU A 90 2.29 -0.97 11.83
C LEU A 90 3.08 -0.49 13.05
N VAL A 91 2.83 -1.01 14.25
CA VAL A 91 3.61 -0.64 15.43
C VAL A 91 5.03 -1.19 15.33
N ASP A 92 5.20 -2.35 14.71
CA ASP A 92 6.49 -3.02 14.51
C ASP A 92 7.36 -2.39 13.41
N LEU A 93 6.82 -1.38 12.72
CA LEU A 93 7.54 -0.53 11.79
C LEU A 93 7.48 0.87 12.37
N PRO A 94 8.51 1.47 13.01
CA PRO A 94 8.46 2.84 13.54
C PRO A 94 8.85 3.92 12.50
N THR A 95 8.19 5.09 12.51
CA THR A 95 8.30 6.09 11.41
C THR A 95 9.67 6.73 11.31
N SER A 96 10.49 6.58 12.35
CA SER A 96 11.90 6.98 12.38
C SER A 96 12.79 6.15 11.45
N GLU A 97 12.32 5.00 10.97
CA GLU A 97 13.09 4.09 10.13
C GLU A 97 12.59 4.09 8.69
N LEU A 98 13.53 4.20 7.75
CA LEU A 98 13.22 4.07 6.31
C LEU A 98 12.84 2.64 5.95
N VAL A 99 13.57 1.66 6.50
CA VAL A 99 13.32 0.22 6.39
C VAL A 99 13.53 -0.41 7.76
N SER A 100 12.49 -1.04 8.30
CA SER A 100 12.57 -1.68 9.62
C SER A 100 13.06 -3.12 9.56
N LEU A 101 13.78 -3.55 10.58
CA LEU A 101 14.20 -4.94 10.73
C LEU A 101 13.38 -5.61 11.85
N ILE A 102 12.49 -6.52 11.47
CA ILE A 102 11.59 -7.19 12.42
C ILE A 102 12.31 -8.39 13.03
N ASN A 103 12.81 -8.22 14.25
CA ASN A 103 13.44 -9.29 15.05
C ASN A 103 12.45 -9.95 16.02
N SER A 104 11.38 -9.24 16.38
CA SER A 104 10.22 -9.71 17.14
C SER A 104 9.05 -8.78 16.85
N THR A 105 7.85 -9.15 17.31
CA THR A 105 6.66 -8.29 17.19
C THR A 105 6.03 -8.06 18.55
N GLU A 106 5.35 -6.92 18.70
CA GLU A 106 4.62 -6.56 19.92
C GLU A 106 3.56 -7.61 20.27
N ARG A 107 2.88 -8.13 19.24
CA ARG A 107 1.82 -9.13 19.39
C ARG A 107 2.20 -10.43 18.73
N LYS A 108 1.70 -11.52 19.29
CA LYS A 108 1.87 -12.87 18.77
C LYS A 108 0.54 -13.59 18.66
N ILE A 109 0.47 -14.52 17.72
CA ILE A 109 -0.69 -15.40 17.52
C ILE A 109 -0.30 -16.85 17.84
N SER A 110 -1.30 -17.66 18.18
CA SER A 110 -1.11 -19.09 18.35
C SER A 110 -1.11 -19.81 17.00
N GLU A 111 -0.68 -21.07 16.99
CA GLU A 111 -0.84 -21.91 15.80
C GLU A 111 -2.31 -22.02 15.36
N ASN A 112 -3.24 -22.06 16.32
CA ASN A 112 -4.67 -22.08 16.02
C ASN A 112 -5.11 -20.78 15.33
N GLY A 113 -4.59 -19.63 15.79
CA GLY A 113 -4.84 -18.33 15.14
C GLY A 113 -4.30 -18.28 13.72
N LEU A 114 -3.12 -18.86 13.47
CA LEU A 114 -2.55 -18.97 12.13
C LEU A 114 -3.41 -19.89 11.24
N LYS A 115 -3.79 -21.07 11.72
CA LYS A 115 -4.57 -22.07 10.97
C LYS A 115 -5.98 -21.60 10.62
N HIS A 116 -6.61 -20.80 11.49
CA HIS A 116 -8.00 -20.32 11.33
C HIS A 116 -8.09 -18.87 10.84
N SER A 117 -7.04 -18.34 10.22
CA SER A 117 -7.05 -17.01 9.60
C SER A 117 -6.39 -17.02 8.23
N SER A 118 -6.50 -15.90 7.52
CA SER A 118 -5.80 -15.72 6.25
C SER A 118 -4.31 -15.39 6.41
N ALA A 119 -3.79 -15.30 7.65
CA ALA A 119 -2.40 -15.03 7.91
C ALA A 119 -1.51 -16.11 7.27
N LYS A 120 -0.35 -15.71 6.76
CA LYS A 120 0.63 -16.60 6.13
C LYS A 120 1.95 -16.45 6.87
N LEU A 121 2.55 -17.57 7.23
CA LEU A 121 3.89 -17.59 7.81
C LEU A 121 4.89 -17.21 6.72
N LEU A 122 5.72 -16.22 7.03
CA LEU A 122 6.76 -15.69 6.16
C LEU A 122 8.11 -16.23 6.62
N PRO A 123 8.93 -16.78 5.71
CA PRO A 123 10.29 -17.11 6.04
C PRO A 123 11.11 -15.83 6.33
N PRO A 124 12.21 -15.92 7.09
CA PRO A 124 13.13 -14.81 7.26
C PRO A 124 13.61 -14.24 5.93
N ASN A 125 13.93 -12.94 5.93
CA ASN A 125 14.34 -12.13 4.79
C ASN A 125 13.27 -11.95 3.70
N SER A 126 11.99 -12.01 4.07
CA SER A 126 10.90 -11.50 3.21
C SER A 126 10.78 -9.98 3.34
N VAL A 127 10.30 -9.33 2.29
CA VAL A 127 10.01 -7.88 2.31
C VAL A 127 8.53 -7.66 2.63
N ILE A 128 8.25 -6.79 3.59
CA ILE A 128 6.91 -6.47 4.07
C ILE A 128 6.61 -5.03 3.72
N VAL A 129 5.51 -4.77 3.00
CA VAL A 129 5.12 -3.44 2.53
C VAL A 129 3.72 -3.09 3.01
N SER A 130 3.56 -1.96 3.71
CA SER A 130 2.24 -1.46 4.07
C SER A 130 1.51 -0.89 2.86
N THR A 131 0.30 -1.39 2.59
CA THR A 131 -0.51 -1.00 1.43
C THR A 131 -1.83 -0.34 1.79
N ARG A 132 -2.11 -0.10 3.08
CA ARG A 132 -3.38 0.53 3.52
C ARG A 132 -3.14 1.74 4.40
N ALA A 133 -2.80 1.54 5.67
CA ALA A 133 -2.49 2.64 6.58
C ALA A 133 -1.01 3.00 6.46
N THR A 134 -0.72 4.31 6.36
CA THR A 134 0.64 4.83 6.13
C THR A 134 1.33 4.07 5.00
N ILE A 135 0.82 4.25 3.78
CA ILE A 135 1.27 3.53 2.58
C ILE A 135 2.76 3.72 2.36
N GLY A 136 3.44 2.64 1.96
CA GLY A 136 4.85 2.69 1.56
C GLY A 136 5.85 2.46 2.69
N ARG A 137 5.40 2.10 3.88
CA ARG A 137 6.31 1.66 4.96
C ARG A 137 6.80 0.24 4.69
N ILE A 138 8.11 0.04 4.84
CA ILE A 138 8.80 -1.18 4.44
C ILE A 138 9.52 -1.79 5.63
N ALA A 139 9.51 -3.11 5.71
CA ALA A 139 10.35 -3.87 6.61
C ALA A 139 10.93 -5.12 5.96
N VAL A 140 11.98 -5.66 6.58
CA VAL A 140 12.52 -6.98 6.31
C VAL A 140 12.45 -7.79 7.60
N ASN A 141 11.79 -8.94 7.58
CA ASN A 141 11.74 -9.79 8.76
C ASN A 141 13.04 -10.60 8.92
N LYS A 142 13.56 -10.66 10.14
CA LYS A 142 14.75 -11.47 10.49
C LYS A 142 14.40 -12.76 11.20
N VAL A 143 13.18 -12.85 11.69
CA VAL A 143 12.57 -14.06 12.25
C VAL A 143 11.33 -14.43 11.45
N GLU A 144 10.88 -15.67 11.57
CA GLU A 144 9.57 -16.06 11.05
C GLU A 144 8.48 -15.20 11.69
N CYS A 145 7.60 -14.67 10.84
CA CYS A 145 6.46 -13.88 11.27
C CYS A 145 5.31 -14.00 10.29
N CYS A 146 4.16 -13.47 10.66
CA CYS A 146 3.04 -13.24 9.77
C CYS A 146 2.57 -11.80 9.96
N THR A 147 1.69 -11.31 9.10
CA THR A 147 1.22 -9.93 9.14
C THR A 147 -0.29 -9.85 9.17
N ASN A 148 -0.83 -8.69 9.56
CA ASN A 148 -2.22 -8.37 9.30
C ASN A 148 -2.50 -8.13 7.80
N GLN A 149 -3.78 -7.96 7.43
CA GLN A 149 -4.21 -7.77 6.05
C GLN A 149 -3.88 -6.36 5.47
N GLY A 150 -3.18 -5.52 6.24
CA GLY A 150 -2.66 -4.21 5.84
C GLY A 150 -1.38 -4.26 5.02
N PHE A 151 -0.74 -5.43 4.95
CA PHE A 151 0.53 -5.61 4.27
C PHE A 151 0.41 -6.47 3.03
N LYS A 152 1.34 -6.24 2.11
CA LYS A 152 1.75 -7.19 1.07
C LYS A 152 3.16 -7.66 1.41
N ASN A 153 3.33 -8.96 1.40
CA ASN A 153 4.56 -9.62 1.78
C ASN A 153 5.15 -10.27 0.54
N ILE A 154 6.41 -9.96 0.25
CA ILE A 154 7.15 -10.42 -0.91
C ILE A 154 8.18 -11.42 -0.40
N ILE A 155 7.91 -12.70 -0.65
CA ILE A 155 8.81 -13.79 -0.33
C ILE A 155 9.75 -13.98 -1.53
N ILE A 156 11.05 -13.94 -1.28
CA ILE A 156 12.06 -14.17 -2.31
C ILE A 156 12.31 -15.68 -2.38
N LYS A 157 12.11 -16.27 -3.58
CA LYS A 157 12.31 -17.72 -3.80
C LYS A 157 13.75 -18.06 -4.16
N ASP A 158 14.40 -17.19 -4.95
CA ASP A 158 15.78 -17.38 -5.39
C ASP A 158 16.73 -16.50 -4.58
N SER A 159 17.27 -17.05 -3.50
CA SER A 159 18.21 -16.36 -2.62
C SER A 159 19.53 -15.98 -3.31
N ASN A 160 19.90 -16.65 -4.41
CA ASN A 160 21.17 -16.39 -5.10
C ASN A 160 21.16 -15.03 -5.81
N LYS A 161 19.97 -14.51 -6.14
CA LYS A 161 19.79 -13.21 -6.80
C LYS A 161 19.73 -12.01 -5.85
N VAL A 162 19.83 -12.23 -4.54
CA VAL A 162 19.72 -11.16 -3.53
C VAL A 162 21.05 -10.45 -3.27
N ASN A 163 22.17 -11.18 -3.43
CA ASN A 163 23.53 -10.68 -3.14
C ASN A 163 24.46 -10.68 -4.36
N SER A 164 23.91 -10.93 -5.56
CA SER A 164 24.63 -10.95 -6.84
C SER A 164 24.83 -9.57 -7.42
#